data_AF-A0A948D5M7-F1
#
_entry.id   AF-A0A948D5M7-F1
#
_cell.length_a   1.000
_cell.length_b   1.000
_cell.length_c   1.000
_cell.angle_alpha   90.00
_cell.angle_beta   90.00
_cell.angle_gamma   90.00
#
_symmetry.space_group_name_H-M   'P 1'
#
loop_
_entity.id
_entity.type
_entity.pdbx_description
1 polymer ?
#
loop_
_entity_poly.entity_id
_entity_poly.type
_entity_poly.pdbx_seq_one_letter_code
_entity_poly.pdbx_strand_id
1 'polypeptide(L)'
;MKNRSLLKLMILILIIFGVGQILVCSYLANKGQQLKEIEKTVLALEKENRVLVKDVAQVTSLSKLKIQASERGFVVNPEILDLSSLPVVALKP
;
A
#
# COMPACT_ATOMS: atom_id res chain seq x y z
N MET A 1 -49.27 41.41 20.96
CA MET A 1 -47.83 41.21 21.24
C MET A 1 -47.38 39.75 21.25
N LYS A 2 -48.21 38.79 21.71
CA LYS A 2 -47.86 37.35 21.83
C LYS A 2 -47.36 36.68 20.52
N ASN A 3 -47.96 37.00 19.38
CA ASN A 3 -47.55 36.43 18.08
C ASN A 3 -46.16 36.89 17.61
N ARG A 4 -45.72 38.11 17.97
CA ARG A 4 -44.37 38.58 17.62
C ARG A 4 -43.28 37.85 18.43
N SER A 5 -43.60 37.41 19.64
CA SER A 5 -42.68 36.61 20.46
C SER A 5 -42.52 35.19 19.92
N LEU A 6 -43.61 34.57 19.47
CA LEU A 6 -43.58 33.24 18.84
C LEU A 6 -42.79 33.25 17.53
N LEU A 7 -43.00 34.28 16.70
CA LEU A 7 -42.31 34.42 15.42
C LEU A 7 -40.79 34.61 15.61
N LYS A 8 -40.37 35.39 16.62
CA LYS A 8 -38.95 35.51 17.00
C LYS A 8 -38.36 34.18 17.49
N LEU A 9 -39.11 33.41 18.28
CA LEU A 9 -38.65 32.10 18.77
C LEU A 9 -38.47 31.11 17.60
N MET A 10 -39.40 31.10 16.65
CA MET A 10 -39.30 30.26 15.45
C MET A 10 -38.06 30.60 14.61
N ILE A 11 -37.80 31.90 14.39
CA ILE A 11 -36.61 32.35 13.65
C ILE A 11 -35.33 31.94 14.40
N LEU A 12 -35.30 32.10 15.72
CA LEU A 12 -34.14 31.70 16.53
C LEU A 12 -33.86 30.20 16.40
N ILE A 13 -34.89 29.35 16.49
CA ILE A 13 -34.75 27.89 16.34
C ILE A 13 -34.24 27.55 14.93
N LEU A 14 -34.78 28.17 13.89
CA LEU A 14 -34.33 27.99 12.51
C LEU A 14 -32.85 28.35 12.33
N ILE A 15 -32.39 29.44 12.94
CA ILE A 15 -30.98 29.85 12.88
C ILE A 15 -30.10 28.82 13.60
N ILE A 16 -30.49 28.37 14.80
CA ILE A 16 -29.73 27.39 15.57
C ILE A 16 -29.60 26.07 14.78
N PHE A 17 -30.71 25.58 14.21
CA PHE A 17 -30.69 24.37 13.38
C PHE A 17 -29.88 24.56 12.10
N GLY A 18 -30.00 25.70 11.43
CA GLY A 18 -29.24 25.99 10.21
C GLY A 18 -27.73 26.01 10.46
N VAL A 19 -27.29 26.72 11.51
CA VAL A 19 -25.87 26.76 11.89
C VAL A 19 -25.39 25.39 12.35
N GLY A 20 -26.18 24.69 13.17
CA GLY A 20 -25.86 23.33 13.61
C GLY A 20 -25.66 22.36 12.45
N GLN A 21 -26.54 22.40 11.44
CA GLN A 21 -26.44 21.55 10.26
C GLN A 21 -25.19 21.86 9.44
N ILE A 22 -24.83 23.13 9.26
CA ILE A 22 -23.62 23.52 8.52
C ILE A 22 -22.36 23.00 9.23
N LEU A 23 -22.31 23.11 10.56
CA LEU A 23 -21.17 22.62 11.36
C LEU A 23 -21.04 21.10 11.26
N VAL A 24 -22.15 20.37 11.38
CA VAL A 24 -22.19 18.91 11.26
C VAL A 24 -21.74 18.49 9.86
N CYS A 25 -22.31 19.08 8.79
CA CYS A 25 -21.91 18.77 7.42
C CYS A 25 -20.44 19.06 7.17
N SER A 26 -19.91 20.19 7.69
CA SER A 26 -18.50 20.54 7.56
C SER A 26 -17.60 19.55 8.30
N TYR A 27 -17.99 19.11 9.50
CA TYR A 27 -17.25 18.12 10.27
C TYR A 27 -17.23 16.76 9.56
N LEU A 28 -18.39 16.29 9.08
CA LEU A 28 -18.49 15.04 8.32
C LEU A 28 -17.71 15.09 7.01
N ALA A 29 -17.75 16.21 6.28
CA ALA A 29 -16.98 16.37 5.05
C ALA A 29 -15.48 16.27 5.30
N ASN A 30 -14.97 16.96 6.33
CA ASN A 30 -13.57 16.89 6.72
C ASN A 30 -13.16 15.48 7.16
N LYS A 31 -13.98 14.82 7.99
CA LYS A 31 -13.73 13.43 8.41
C LYS A 31 -13.78 12.45 7.25
N GLY A 32 -14.68 12.64 6.29
CA GLY A 32 -14.75 11.84 5.07
C GLY A 32 -13.50 12.02 4.19
N GLN A 33 -12.97 13.24 4.09
CA GLN A 33 -11.71 13.49 3.38
C GLN A 33 -10.53 12.80 4.06
N GLN A 34 -10.40 12.93 5.38
CA GLN A 34 -9.36 12.25 6.16
C GLN A 34 -9.44 10.73 5.99
N LEU A 35 -10.65 10.16 6.04
CA LEU A 35 -10.85 8.73 5.83
C LEU A 35 -10.39 8.29 4.43
N LYS A 36 -10.74 9.06 3.40
CA LYS A 36 -10.34 8.78 2.02
C LYS A 36 -8.83 8.84 1.82
N GLU A 37 -8.14 9.76 2.48
CA GLU A 37 -6.67 9.82 2.44
C GLU A 37 -6.03 8.61 3.14
N ILE A 38 -6.58 8.19 4.28
CA ILE A 38 -6.14 6.98 4.98
C ILE A 38 -6.35 5.74 4.09
N GLU A 39 -7.54 5.59 3.50
CA GLU A 39 -7.84 4.47 2.58
C GLU A 39 -6.86 4.43 1.41
N LYS A 40 -6.58 5.58 0.80
CA LYS A 40 -5.60 5.67 -0.29
C LYS A 40 -4.21 5.21 0.15
N THR A 41 -3.80 5.59 1.36
CA THR A 41 -2.51 5.20 1.94
C THR A 41 -2.45 3.70 2.22
N VAL A 42 -3.52 3.13 2.79
CA VAL A 42 -3.64 1.69 3.03
C VAL A 42 -3.55 0.91 1.72
N LEU A 43 -4.27 1.32 0.69
CA LEU A 43 -4.22 0.66 -0.63
C LEU A 43 -2.83 0.74 -1.27
N ALA A 44 -2.12 1.86 -1.11
CA ALA A 44 -0.75 2.00 -1.59
C ALA A 44 0.19 1.02 -0.87
N LEU A 45 0.11 0.97 0.47
CA LEU A 45 0.90 0.06 1.29
C LEU A 45 0.59 -1.41 1.01
N GLU A 46 -0.67 -1.78 0.82
CA GLU A 46 -1.04 -3.15 0.42
C GLU A 46 -0.45 -3.53 -0.94
N LYS A 47 -0.46 -2.59 -1.89
CA LYS A 47 0.13 -2.82 -3.21
C LYS A 47 1.65 -3.02 -3.10
N GLU A 48 2.34 -2.17 -2.36
CA GLU A 48 3.77 -2.31 -2.11
C GLU A 48 4.09 -3.64 -1.44
N ASN A 49 3.33 -4.02 -0.42
CA ASN A 49 3.53 -5.28 0.29
C ASN A 49 3.33 -6.49 -0.65
N ARG A 50 2.31 -6.47 -1.52
CA ARG A 50 2.13 -7.53 -2.54
C ARG A 50 3.31 -7.64 -3.51
N VAL A 51 3.90 -6.51 -3.91
CA VAL A 51 5.09 -6.50 -4.77
C VAL A 51 6.29 -7.09 -4.03
N LEU A 52 6.54 -6.63 -2.80
CA LEU A 52 7.61 -7.17 -1.94
C LEU A 52 7.48 -8.68 -1.72
N VAL A 53 6.27 -9.17 -1.42
CA VAL A 53 6.02 -10.61 -1.26
C VAL A 53 6.34 -11.38 -2.55
N LYS A 54 5.98 -10.83 -3.72
CA LYS A 54 6.31 -11.44 -5.00
C LYS A 54 7.82 -11.49 -5.25
N ASP A 55 8.52 -10.39 -4.97
CA ASP A 55 9.97 -10.30 -5.16
C ASP A 55 10.71 -11.26 -4.22
N VAL A 56 10.30 -11.32 -2.95
CA VAL A 56 10.82 -12.29 -1.97
C VAL A 56 10.56 -13.72 -2.43
N ALA A 57 9.37 -14.02 -2.96
CA ALA A 57 9.05 -15.35 -3.48
C ALA A 57 9.93 -15.72 -4.69
N GLN A 58 10.21 -14.76 -5.58
CA GLN A 58 11.13 -14.97 -6.72
C GLN A 58 12.55 -15.24 -6.24
N VAL A 59 13.09 -14.42 -5.34
CA VAL A 59 14.44 -14.61 -4.77
C VAL A 59 14.53 -15.94 -4.04
N THR A 60 13.51 -16.30 -3.27
CA THR A 60 13.45 -17.57 -2.54
C THR A 60 13.39 -18.76 -3.50
N SER A 61 12.64 -18.65 -4.60
CA SER A 61 12.60 -19.69 -5.65
C SER A 61 13.97 -19.90 -6.30
N LEU A 62 14.66 -18.81 -6.64
CA LEU A 62 16.03 -18.86 -7.17
C LEU A 62 17.02 -19.46 -6.16
N SER A 63 16.87 -19.13 -4.88
CA SER A 63 17.69 -19.71 -3.80
C SER A 63 17.47 -21.22 -3.68
N LYS A 64 16.22 -21.69 -3.76
CA LYS A 64 15.91 -23.13 -3.78
C LYS A 64 16.52 -23.84 -4.98
N LEU A 65 16.45 -23.23 -6.17
CA LEU A 65 17.10 -23.77 -7.37
C LEU A 65 18.62 -23.87 -7.22
N LYS A 66 19.25 -22.85 -6.62
CA LYS A 66 20.68 -22.87 -6.31
C LYS A 66 21.05 -24.03 -5.37
N ILE A 67 20.26 -24.25 -4.33
CA ILE A 67 20.47 -25.37 -3.39
C ILE A 67 20.33 -26.71 -4.11
N GLN A 68 19.27 -26.91 -4.89
CA GLN A 68 19.06 -28.15 -5.65
C GLN A 68 20.15 -28.39 -6.70
N ALA A 69 20.64 -27.34 -7.36
CA ALA A 69 21.76 -27.44 -8.29
C ALA A 69 23.04 -27.87 -7.54
N SER A 70 23.32 -27.28 -6.38
CA SER A 70 24.46 -27.65 -5.54
C SER A 70 24.38 -29.10 -5.05
N GLU A 71 23.20 -29.57 -4.63
CA GLU A 71 22.96 -30.97 -4.22
C GLU A 71 23.18 -31.96 -5.36
N ARG A 72 22.92 -31.54 -6.61
CA ARG A 72 23.17 -32.34 -7.82
C ARG A 72 24.60 -32.23 -8.35
N GLY A 73 25.50 -31.57 -7.60
CA GLY A 73 26.91 -31.44 -7.97
C GLY A 73 27.22 -30.31 -8.95
N PHE A 74 26.26 -29.43 -9.26
CA PHE A 74 26.55 -28.21 -10.03
C PHE A 74 27.28 -27.20 -9.14
N VAL A 75 28.50 -26.84 -9.54
CA VAL A 75 29.30 -25.81 -8.87
C VAL A 75 28.99 -24.45 -9.49
N VAL A 76 28.89 -23.41 -8.66
CA VAL A 76 28.74 -22.03 -9.13
C VAL A 76 29.93 -21.69 -10.03
N ASN A 77 29.66 -21.27 -11.26
CA ASN A 77 30.70 -20.91 -12.21
C ASN A 77 31.55 -19.78 -11.60
N PRO A 78 32.88 -19.94 -11.46
CA PRO A 78 33.74 -18.86 -11.01
C PRO A 78 33.58 -17.65 -11.94
N GLU A 79 33.69 -16.45 -11.35
CA GLU A 79 33.60 -15.20 -12.07
C GLU A 79 34.69 -15.18 -13.17
N ILE A 80 34.27 -15.11 -14.43
CA ILE A 80 35.18 -15.12 -15.57
C ILE A 80 35.85 -13.74 -15.62
N LEU A 81 36.97 -13.60 -14.91
CA LEU A 81 37.81 -12.40 -14.90
C LEU A 81 38.48 -12.13 -16.26
N ASP A 82 38.56 -13.15 -17.13
CA ASP A 82 39.18 -13.04 -18.43
C ASP A 82 38.56 -14.04 -19.43
N LEU A 83 38.05 -13.53 -20.55
CA LEU A 83 37.53 -14.35 -21.67
C LEU A 83 38.64 -15.13 -22.40
N SER A 84 39.90 -14.87 -22.05
CA SER A 84 41.10 -15.49 -22.63
C SER A 84 41.38 -16.91 -22.10
N SER A 85 40.83 -17.29 -20.95
CA SER A 85 40.99 -18.64 -20.40
C SER A 85 39.86 -19.56 -20.85
N LEU A 86 40.20 -20.59 -21.62
CA LEU A 86 39.30 -21.63 -22.12
C LEU A 86 38.33 -22.12 -21.02
N PRO A 87 37.02 -22.22 -21.30
CA PRO A 87 36.06 -22.71 -20.32
C PRO A 87 36.41 -24.15 -19.95
N VAL A 88 36.58 -24.41 -18.65
CA VAL A 88 36.70 -25.77 -18.13
C VAL A 88 35.33 -26.42 -18.28
N VAL A 89 35.08 -27.00 -19.45
CA VAL A 89 33.86 -27.79 -19.71
C VAL A 89 33.96 -29.05 -18.85
N ALA A 90 33.20 -29.07 -17.76
CA ALA A 90 32.97 -30.27 -16.97
C ALA A 90 32.02 -31.21 -17.72
N LEU A 91 32.58 -32.00 -18.64
CA LEU A 91 31.98 -33.24 -19.13
C LEU A 91 33.10 -34.27 -19.22
N LYS A 92 33.22 -35.12 -18.21
CA LYS A 92 33.98 -36.38 -18.30
C LYS A 92 32.95 -37.52 -18.28
N PRO A 93 33.07 -38.51 -19.20
CA PRO A 93 32.12 -39.62 -19.34
C PRO A 93 31.99 -40.46 -18.07
#